data_AF-A0A7S2NAC1-F1
#
_entry.id   AF-A0A7S2NAC1-F1
#
_cell.length_a   1.000
_cell.length_b   1.000
_cell.length_c   1.000
_cell.angle_alpha   90.00
_cell.angle_beta   90.00
_cell.angle_gamma   90.00
#
_symmetry.space_group_name_H-M   'P 1'
#
loop_
_entity.id
_entity.type
_entity.pdbx_description
1 polymer ?
#
loop_
_entity_poly.entity_id
_entity_poly.type
_entity_poly.pdbx_seq_one_letter_code
_entity_poly.pdbx_strand_id
1 'polypeptide(L)'
;MLDKEDLRVLGFTMVERGRIARWAQEAFPAGSGSPSDDSDSDPGTPGYQFGAELYNRIHSRRLPAGAPVVLEVDGEALEDDEESGSSNPDKDLDEIEQQADFWCSFISAARVPCDTAVSALRDVRENVLEERFDVTSERLREVYNDMQRMTPGRAPSVQALGDGLRRCGLVGLDDAAVAQLIEAVRPDRSGKLTLAAFETILSRLKMAQLFVWPSLTSSSSLETPSFSPASVRLRVVEYNSHQCHAADITHPKFREFCFGHRVGPASPHEGPLVRWVHVPEFDLTTLLCLTVKYCLHPLGVEDVIEQCPTKIDRYGCNYFAAVEQLCLVSDAPPLREGGAPVRAAGYHVAAFCSGPPLFDTVITIAQPDRSFAHDWPGEANAPANGGQCWAEKLRHRLTSAPRSRLRERRADFILYQLVDLSTDELQALIRAYSARRRYMAEMPGRDFCAEASACCLQLKVVIRRVRGLQRTIRRFGGDPDFSAELAGYLQDVAEHLDEAHEDAANLIEKFTAIMEAHHHAMERKDEKVRQHTADRLNKTLTILTVGTFIFAPMQFMAGVYGMNFVNENGRPTMPELLWNNGYLLFWILILSYLAVTICFVTRWYFRVKRESEEEARGGSAPAGCDMLV
;
A
#
# COMPACT_ATOMS: atom_id res chain seq x y z
N MET A 1 32.90 -10.26 -3.66
CA MET A 1 31.53 -10.66 -4.06
C MET A 1 31.49 -10.59 -5.57
N LEU A 2 31.07 -11.67 -6.22
CA LEU A 2 30.73 -11.62 -7.65
C LEU A 2 29.54 -10.68 -7.80
N ASP A 3 29.61 -9.72 -8.71
CA ASP A 3 28.47 -8.84 -8.97
C ASP A 3 27.43 -9.54 -9.88
N LYS A 4 26.30 -8.87 -10.14
CA LYS A 4 25.25 -9.44 -11.00
C LYS A 4 25.74 -9.74 -12.42
N GLU A 5 26.81 -9.08 -12.85
CA GLU A 5 27.38 -9.18 -14.18
C GLU A 5 28.36 -10.36 -14.27
N ASP A 6 29.17 -10.58 -13.24
CA ASP A 6 30.00 -11.78 -13.08
C ASP A 6 29.16 -13.05 -13.04
N LEU A 7 28.02 -13.01 -12.34
CA LEU A 7 27.07 -14.13 -12.30
C LEU A 7 26.36 -14.35 -13.64
N ARG A 8 26.18 -13.30 -14.46
CA ARG A 8 25.67 -13.41 -15.82
C ARG A 8 26.66 -14.14 -16.72
N VAL A 9 27.95 -13.80 -16.62
CA VAL A 9 29.05 -14.44 -17.37
C VAL A 9 29.19 -15.92 -17.04
N LEU A 10 28.86 -16.33 -15.81
CA LEU A 10 28.82 -17.72 -15.38
C LEU A 10 27.56 -18.50 -15.85
N GLY A 11 26.66 -17.84 -16.58
CA GLY A 11 25.47 -18.44 -17.18
C GLY A 11 24.36 -18.72 -16.17
N PHE A 12 24.29 -17.95 -15.08
CA PHE A 12 23.18 -17.99 -14.13
C PHE A 12 22.01 -17.15 -14.65
N THR A 13 20.79 -17.68 -14.52
CA THR A 13 19.57 -16.96 -14.90
C THR A 13 19.42 -15.68 -14.05
N MET A 14 18.63 -14.70 -14.49
CA MET A 14 18.34 -13.48 -13.71
C MET A 14 17.85 -13.78 -12.28
N VAL A 15 17.19 -14.93 -12.14
CA VAL A 15 16.56 -15.46 -10.92
C VAL A 15 17.61 -16.04 -9.98
N GLU A 16 18.51 -16.86 -10.52
CA GLU A 16 19.66 -17.39 -9.78
C GLU A 16 20.56 -16.23 -9.32
N ARG A 17 20.74 -15.20 -10.16
CA ARG A 17 21.43 -13.95 -9.79
C ARG A 17 20.73 -13.23 -8.63
N GLY A 18 19.40 -13.15 -8.66
CA GLY A 18 18.58 -12.57 -7.59
C GLY A 18 18.59 -13.39 -6.29
N ARG A 19 18.58 -14.72 -6.36
CA ARG A 19 18.71 -15.62 -5.20
C ARG A 19 20.11 -15.56 -4.60
N ILE A 20 21.15 -15.56 -5.43
CA ILE A 20 22.53 -15.42 -4.97
C ILE A 20 22.73 -14.05 -4.30
N ALA A 21 22.15 -12.98 -4.84
CA ALA A 21 22.21 -11.66 -4.23
C ALA A 21 21.44 -11.56 -2.90
N ARG A 22 20.24 -12.18 -2.80
CA ARG A 22 19.46 -12.26 -1.56
C ARG A 22 20.13 -13.14 -0.51
N TRP A 23 20.58 -14.33 -0.89
CA TRP A 23 21.38 -15.21 -0.05
C TRP A 23 22.64 -14.51 0.45
N ALA A 24 23.36 -13.78 -0.43
CA ALA A 24 24.55 -13.03 -0.04
C ALA A 24 24.24 -11.89 0.94
N GLN A 25 23.07 -11.25 0.85
CA GLN A 25 22.62 -10.23 1.82
C GLN A 25 22.18 -10.83 3.15
N GLU A 26 21.56 -12.01 3.13
CA GLU A 26 21.11 -12.73 4.33
C GLU A 26 22.27 -13.42 5.07
N ALA A 27 23.22 -14.01 4.33
CA ALA A 27 24.40 -14.67 4.87
C ALA A 27 25.47 -13.67 5.33
N PHE A 28 25.54 -12.48 4.72
CA PHE A 28 26.52 -11.44 5.05
C PHE A 28 25.86 -10.06 5.22
N PRO A 29 25.06 -9.85 6.28
CA PRO A 29 24.44 -8.56 6.54
C PRO A 29 25.51 -7.49 6.80
N ALA A 30 25.38 -6.34 6.14
CA ALA A 30 26.31 -5.22 6.28
C ALA A 30 26.32 -4.70 7.73
N GLY A 31 27.30 -5.15 8.53
CA GLY A 31 27.47 -4.68 9.91
C GLY A 31 28.19 -5.62 10.88
N SER A 32 28.38 -6.91 10.58
CA SER A 32 29.15 -7.81 11.45
C SER A 32 30.60 -7.94 10.96
N GLY A 33 31.54 -7.45 11.76
CA GLY A 33 32.98 -7.58 11.51
C GLY A 33 33.45 -9.02 11.51
N SER A 34 34.47 -9.30 10.69
CA SER A 34 35.31 -10.51 10.54
C SER A 34 34.60 -11.88 10.56
N PRO A 35 34.88 -12.77 9.60
CA PRO A 35 34.30 -14.11 9.60
C PRO A 35 34.82 -14.89 10.83
N SER A 36 33.95 -15.19 11.78
CA SER A 36 34.20 -16.24 12.77
C SER A 36 33.89 -17.59 12.11
N ASP A 37 34.92 -18.40 11.96
CA ASP A 37 35.04 -19.61 11.12
C ASP A 37 34.09 -20.80 11.42
N ASP A 38 33.09 -20.71 12.30
CA ASP A 38 32.57 -21.94 12.94
C ASP A 38 31.02 -22.10 13.01
N SER A 39 30.24 -21.71 12.00
CA SER A 39 28.82 -22.13 12.00
C SER A 39 28.11 -22.45 10.67
N ASP A 40 28.76 -22.31 9.52
CA ASP A 40 28.11 -22.58 8.21
C ASP A 40 28.64 -23.82 7.45
N SER A 41 29.44 -24.66 8.10
CA SER A 41 30.00 -25.89 7.53
C SER A 41 29.13 -27.15 7.74
N ASP A 42 27.95 -27.00 8.36
CA ASP A 42 27.09 -28.13 8.70
C ASP A 42 26.23 -28.56 7.49
N PRO A 43 26.30 -29.84 7.02
CA PRO A 43 25.61 -30.31 5.81
C PRO A 43 24.07 -30.29 5.86
N GLY A 44 23.51 -29.90 7.01
CA GLY A 44 22.07 -29.76 7.24
C GLY A 44 21.52 -28.34 7.08
N THR A 45 22.34 -27.31 6.91
CA THR A 45 21.83 -25.94 6.71
C THR A 45 21.44 -25.71 5.24
N PRO A 46 20.34 -24.97 4.98
CA PRO A 46 19.93 -24.63 3.61
C PRO A 46 21.05 -23.92 2.81
N GLY A 47 21.88 -23.12 3.49
CA GLY A 47 23.02 -22.43 2.89
C GLY A 47 24.14 -23.35 2.41
N TYR A 48 24.45 -24.42 3.15
CA TYR A 48 25.45 -25.40 2.76
C TYR A 48 25.00 -26.22 1.55
N GLN A 49 23.73 -26.66 1.53
CA GLN A 49 23.17 -27.40 0.40
C GLN A 49 23.18 -26.57 -0.89
N PHE A 50 22.79 -25.30 -0.78
CA PHE A 50 22.87 -24.37 -1.90
C PHE A 50 24.32 -24.12 -2.36
N GLY A 51 25.26 -23.94 -1.43
CA GLY A 51 26.69 -23.79 -1.73
C GLY A 51 27.31 -25.03 -2.40
N ALA A 52 26.94 -26.22 -1.96
CA ALA A 52 27.39 -27.50 -2.55
C ALA A 52 26.81 -27.72 -3.95
N GLU A 53 25.54 -27.34 -4.17
CA GLU A 53 24.90 -27.38 -5.49
C GLU A 53 25.58 -26.38 -6.45
N LEU A 54 25.88 -25.18 -5.98
CA LEU A 54 26.60 -24.14 -6.73
C LEU A 54 28.02 -24.60 -7.10
N TYR A 55 28.76 -25.18 -6.15
CA TYR A 55 30.12 -25.70 -6.36
C TYR A 55 30.17 -26.81 -7.42
N ASN A 56 29.23 -27.76 -7.34
CA ASN A 56 29.13 -28.86 -8.31
C ASN A 56 28.71 -28.39 -9.71
N ARG A 57 27.86 -27.37 -9.83
CA ARG A 57 27.48 -26.77 -11.12
C ARG A 57 28.60 -25.94 -11.76
N ILE A 58 29.36 -25.19 -10.97
CA ILE A 58 30.51 -24.42 -11.49
C ILE A 58 31.59 -25.37 -12.03
N HIS A 59 31.82 -26.50 -11.36
CA HIS A 59 32.82 -27.47 -11.79
C HIS A 59 32.40 -28.31 -13.01
N SER A 60 31.10 -28.48 -13.25
CA SER A 60 30.60 -29.20 -14.44
C SER A 60 30.56 -28.34 -15.72
N ARG A 61 30.70 -27.01 -15.62
CA ARG A 61 30.64 -26.07 -16.77
C ARG A 61 31.99 -25.57 -17.31
N ARG A 62 33.14 -26.07 -16.83
CA ARG A 62 34.44 -25.67 -17.41
C ARG A 62 34.64 -26.24 -18.84
N LEU A 63 34.30 -25.44 -19.84
CA LEU A 63 34.89 -25.53 -21.19
C LEU A 63 36.23 -24.76 -21.24
N PRO A 64 37.17 -25.13 -22.12
CA PRO A 64 38.55 -24.62 -22.11
C PRO A 64 38.64 -23.16 -22.55
N ALA A 65 39.59 -22.43 -21.94
CA ALA A 65 39.83 -21.00 -22.12
C ALA A 65 40.27 -20.62 -23.54
N GLY A 66 39.75 -19.50 -24.07
CA GLY A 66 40.30 -18.86 -25.26
C GLY A 66 39.49 -17.68 -25.84
N ALA A 67 40.02 -16.46 -25.63
CA ALA A 67 39.84 -15.18 -26.33
C ALA A 67 38.62 -14.27 -25.99
N PRO A 68 38.85 -12.94 -25.81
CA PRO A 68 37.82 -11.96 -25.49
C PRO A 68 37.09 -11.50 -26.76
N VAL A 69 35.76 -11.47 -26.71
CA VAL A 69 34.93 -10.80 -27.72
C VAL A 69 34.62 -9.40 -27.21
N VAL A 70 35.24 -8.40 -27.82
CA VAL A 70 34.88 -6.99 -27.70
C VAL A 70 33.56 -6.81 -28.44
N LEU A 71 32.54 -6.26 -27.77
CA LEU A 71 31.26 -5.89 -28.37
C LEU A 71 31.32 -4.40 -28.74
N GLU A 72 31.62 -4.11 -30.01
CA GLU A 72 31.22 -2.86 -30.64
C GLU A 72 29.74 -2.94 -31.00
N VAL A 73 28.97 -1.94 -30.60
CA VAL A 73 27.58 -1.72 -31.01
C VAL A 73 27.65 -0.88 -32.28
N ASP A 74 27.67 -1.52 -33.44
CA ASP A 74 27.45 -0.82 -34.70
C ASP A 74 25.96 -0.51 -34.82
N GLY A 75 25.64 0.78 -34.69
CA GLY A 75 24.36 1.34 -35.09
C GLY A 75 24.36 1.53 -36.59
N GLU A 76 23.82 0.56 -37.33
CA GLU A 76 23.34 0.80 -38.69
C GLU A 76 21.83 1.06 -38.62
N ALA A 77 21.48 2.33 -38.81
CA ALA A 77 20.15 2.72 -39.24
C ALA A 77 19.93 2.12 -40.64
N LEU A 78 18.97 1.22 -40.76
CA LEU A 78 18.52 0.70 -42.05
C LEU A 78 17.83 1.85 -42.79
N GLU A 79 18.46 2.32 -43.86
CA GLU A 79 17.83 3.17 -44.88
C GLU A 79 16.84 2.30 -45.67
N ASP A 80 15.59 2.77 -45.77
CA ASP A 80 14.54 2.15 -46.57
C ASP A 80 14.84 2.35 -48.07
N ASP A 81 15.34 1.31 -48.74
CA ASP A 81 15.39 1.26 -50.20
C ASP A 81 13.99 0.98 -50.77
N GLU A 82 13.38 2.02 -51.36
CA GLU A 82 12.20 1.92 -52.21
C GLU A 82 12.55 1.16 -53.52
N GLU A 83 12.24 -0.14 -53.59
CA GLU A 83 12.09 -0.83 -54.87
C GLU A 83 10.71 -1.49 -55.04
N SER A 84 10.21 -1.33 -56.26
CA SER A 84 8.85 -1.53 -56.73
C SER A 84 8.30 -2.96 -56.63
N GLY A 85 7.06 -3.08 -56.16
CA GLY A 85 6.05 -3.98 -56.75
C GLY A 85 6.21 -5.48 -56.51
N SER A 86 6.11 -5.93 -55.27
CA SER A 86 5.56 -7.27 -54.97
C SER A 86 4.85 -7.24 -53.61
N SER A 87 3.83 -8.07 -53.42
CA SER A 87 2.99 -8.16 -52.21
C SER A 87 3.81 -8.11 -50.92
N ASN A 88 3.47 -7.19 -50.02
CA ASN A 88 4.19 -6.97 -48.75
C ASN A 88 4.17 -8.28 -47.90
N PRO A 89 5.30 -8.97 -47.72
CA PRO A 89 5.36 -10.28 -47.04
C PRO A 89 4.87 -10.24 -45.58
N ASP A 90 4.90 -9.06 -44.95
CA ASP A 90 4.40 -8.83 -43.59
C ASP A 90 2.87 -8.96 -43.48
N LYS A 91 2.12 -8.66 -44.56
CA LYS A 91 0.65 -8.77 -44.54
C LYS A 91 0.17 -10.21 -44.39
N ASP A 92 0.89 -11.17 -44.98
CA ASP A 92 0.54 -12.59 -44.89
C ASP A 92 0.80 -13.13 -43.46
N LEU A 93 1.84 -12.64 -42.78
CA LEU A 93 2.12 -12.99 -41.38
C LEU A 93 1.05 -12.41 -40.45
N ASP A 94 0.72 -11.12 -40.63
CA ASP A 94 -0.28 -10.40 -39.83
C ASP A 94 -1.66 -11.05 -39.88
N GLU A 95 -2.04 -11.62 -41.03
CA GLU A 95 -3.31 -12.35 -41.21
C GLU A 95 -3.33 -13.68 -40.43
N ILE A 96 -2.23 -14.45 -40.49
CA ILE A 96 -2.10 -15.74 -39.80
C ILE A 96 -2.04 -15.56 -38.28
N GLU A 97 -1.37 -14.51 -37.81
CA GLU A 97 -1.28 -14.19 -36.39
C GLU A 97 -2.64 -13.87 -35.74
N GLN A 98 -3.57 -13.28 -36.50
CA GLN A 98 -4.91 -12.93 -36.03
C GLN A 98 -5.86 -14.13 -35.93
N GLN A 99 -5.53 -15.27 -36.56
CA GLN A 99 -6.37 -16.46 -36.58
C GLN A 99 -6.32 -17.22 -35.25
N ALA A 100 -7.10 -16.77 -34.27
CA ALA A 100 -7.15 -17.39 -32.94
C ALA A 100 -7.52 -18.89 -32.95
N ASP A 101 -8.40 -19.31 -33.87
CA ASP A 101 -8.82 -20.72 -33.98
C ASP A 101 -7.70 -21.62 -34.52
N PHE A 102 -6.86 -21.10 -35.42
CA PHE A 102 -5.69 -21.80 -35.95
C PHE A 102 -4.73 -22.16 -34.80
N TRP A 103 -4.31 -21.17 -34.01
CA TRP A 103 -3.39 -21.37 -32.88
C TRP A 103 -3.98 -22.23 -31.75
N CYS A 104 -5.26 -22.05 -31.40
CA CYS A 104 -5.93 -22.85 -30.38
C CYS A 104 -6.05 -24.33 -30.79
N SER A 105 -6.19 -24.61 -32.09
CA SER A 105 -6.33 -25.99 -32.58
C SER A 105 -5.10 -26.85 -32.28
N PHE A 106 -3.88 -26.32 -32.47
CA PHE A 106 -2.62 -27.02 -32.16
C PHE A 106 -2.50 -27.39 -30.67
N ILE A 107 -2.86 -26.47 -29.77
CA ILE A 107 -2.80 -26.74 -28.33
C ILE A 107 -3.89 -27.74 -27.90
N SER A 108 -5.08 -27.65 -28.48
CA SER A 108 -6.16 -28.61 -28.19
C SER A 108 -5.82 -30.03 -28.65
N ALA A 109 -5.07 -30.17 -29.74
CA ALA A 109 -4.59 -31.45 -30.25
C ALA A 109 -3.44 -32.04 -29.39
N ALA A 110 -2.63 -31.18 -28.76
CA ALA A 110 -1.40 -31.53 -28.06
C ALA A 110 -1.56 -32.38 -26.77
N ARG A 111 -2.79 -32.75 -26.35
CA ARG A 111 -3.10 -33.59 -25.15
C ARG A 111 -2.14 -33.37 -23.97
N VAL A 112 -1.85 -32.10 -23.66
CA VAL A 112 -0.89 -31.74 -22.62
C VAL A 112 -1.35 -32.33 -21.28
N PRO A 113 -0.55 -33.17 -20.59
CA PRO A 113 -0.93 -33.70 -19.29
C PRO A 113 -1.19 -32.56 -18.30
N CYS A 114 -2.44 -32.42 -17.88
CA CYS A 114 -2.94 -31.26 -17.12
C CYS A 114 -2.83 -31.43 -15.59
N ASP A 115 -2.22 -32.51 -15.11
CA ASP A 115 -2.23 -32.89 -13.68
C ASP A 115 -1.20 -32.14 -12.80
N THR A 116 -0.07 -31.70 -13.35
CA THR A 116 0.93 -30.90 -12.60
C THR A 116 0.66 -29.40 -12.62
N ALA A 117 -0.47 -29.01 -13.20
CA ALA A 117 -0.66 -27.70 -13.80
C ALA A 117 -1.52 -26.76 -12.94
N VAL A 118 -2.37 -27.35 -12.10
CA VAL A 118 -3.35 -26.62 -11.28
C VAL A 118 -2.90 -26.52 -9.82
N SER A 119 -2.13 -27.50 -9.32
CA SER A 119 -1.48 -27.41 -8.00
C SER A 119 -0.37 -26.35 -7.96
N ALA A 120 0.22 -26.03 -9.12
CA ALA A 120 1.31 -25.06 -9.29
C ALA A 120 0.85 -23.58 -9.34
N LEU A 121 -0.44 -23.29 -9.52
CA LEU A 121 -0.98 -21.92 -9.49
C LEU A 121 -1.04 -21.34 -8.07
N ARG A 122 -0.82 -22.15 -7.03
CA ARG A 122 -0.63 -21.65 -5.65
C ARG A 122 0.80 -21.17 -5.39
N ASP A 123 1.76 -21.58 -6.21
CA ASP A 123 3.18 -21.23 -6.10
C ASP A 123 3.62 -20.48 -7.38
N VAL A 124 2.98 -19.32 -7.60
CA VAL A 124 3.12 -18.49 -8.81
C VAL A 124 4.56 -18.01 -9.05
N ARG A 125 5.37 -17.98 -7.99
CA ARG A 125 6.68 -17.32 -7.85
C ARG A 125 7.70 -17.66 -8.93
N GLU A 126 8.02 -18.93 -9.14
CA GLU A 126 9.20 -19.31 -9.94
C GLU A 126 8.85 -20.28 -11.09
N ASN A 127 7.94 -21.24 -10.89
CA ASN A 127 7.69 -22.30 -11.88
C ASN A 127 6.67 -21.92 -12.97
N VAL A 128 5.88 -20.88 -12.78
CA VAL A 128 4.82 -20.50 -13.73
C VAL A 128 5.25 -19.33 -14.59
N LEU A 129 5.65 -18.22 -13.97
CA LEU A 129 6.00 -17.00 -14.71
C LEU A 129 7.31 -17.16 -15.49
N GLU A 130 8.37 -17.67 -14.86
CA GLU A 130 9.70 -17.74 -15.47
C GLU A 130 9.83 -18.94 -16.43
N GLU A 131 9.41 -20.14 -16.02
CA GLU A 131 9.53 -21.33 -16.88
C GLU A 131 8.54 -21.34 -18.05
N ARG A 132 7.33 -20.78 -17.89
CA ARG A 132 6.26 -20.92 -18.88
C ARG A 132 5.82 -19.62 -19.54
N PHE A 133 5.98 -18.47 -18.90
CA PHE A 133 5.47 -17.19 -19.44
C PHE A 133 6.52 -16.09 -19.60
N ASP A 134 7.81 -16.41 -19.48
CA ASP A 134 8.88 -15.50 -19.89
C ASP A 134 8.92 -15.44 -21.43
N VAL A 135 8.54 -14.26 -21.95
CA VAL A 135 8.54 -13.91 -23.38
C VAL A 135 9.34 -12.62 -23.58
N THR A 136 10.31 -12.35 -22.70
CA THR A 136 11.18 -11.18 -22.84
C THR A 136 12.10 -11.33 -24.05
N SER A 137 12.32 -10.26 -24.81
CA SER A 137 13.16 -10.29 -26.02
C SER A 137 14.59 -10.77 -25.75
N GLU A 138 15.12 -10.56 -24.53
CA GLU A 138 16.41 -11.11 -24.12
C GLU A 138 16.39 -12.63 -24.07
N ARG A 139 15.40 -13.21 -23.37
CA ARG A 139 15.24 -14.66 -23.25
C ARG A 139 14.97 -15.33 -24.60
N LEU A 140 14.13 -14.72 -25.43
CA LEU A 140 13.82 -15.24 -26.77
C LEU A 140 15.06 -15.24 -27.67
N ARG A 141 15.86 -14.18 -27.62
CA ARG A 141 17.12 -14.09 -28.34
C ARG A 141 18.13 -15.13 -27.87
N GLU A 142 18.23 -15.40 -26.56
CA GLU A 142 19.07 -16.48 -26.03
C GLU A 142 18.66 -17.85 -26.59
N VAL A 143 17.37 -18.20 -26.48
CA VAL A 143 16.86 -19.49 -26.97
C VAL A 143 17.04 -19.62 -28.48
N TYR A 144 16.80 -18.54 -29.21
CA TYR A 144 16.98 -18.49 -30.66
C TYR A 144 18.45 -18.66 -31.07
N ASN A 145 19.38 -17.97 -30.40
CA ASN A 145 20.81 -18.11 -30.66
C ASN A 145 21.31 -19.53 -30.35
N ASP A 146 20.80 -20.16 -29.28
CA ASP A 146 21.10 -21.56 -28.98
C ASP A 146 20.59 -22.51 -30.07
N MET A 147 19.38 -22.31 -30.59
CA MET A 147 18.85 -23.09 -31.71
C MET A 147 19.70 -22.92 -32.98
N GLN A 148 20.14 -21.69 -33.27
CA GLN A 148 21.02 -21.42 -34.42
C GLN A 148 22.40 -22.06 -34.26
N ARG A 149 22.98 -22.05 -33.04
CA ARG A 149 24.26 -22.72 -32.75
C ARG A 149 24.20 -24.24 -32.97
N MET A 150 23.05 -24.86 -32.74
CA MET A 150 22.85 -26.30 -33.01
C MET A 150 22.69 -26.62 -34.50
N THR A 151 22.39 -25.62 -35.34
CA THR A 151 22.15 -25.79 -36.77
C THR A 151 22.87 -24.72 -37.61
N PRO A 152 24.21 -24.62 -37.56
CA PRO A 152 24.95 -23.54 -38.21
C PRO A 152 24.76 -23.56 -39.73
N GLY A 153 24.26 -22.46 -40.29
CA GLY A 153 24.16 -22.25 -41.74
C GLY A 153 23.04 -23.01 -42.47
N ARG A 154 22.16 -23.73 -41.76
CA ARG A 154 21.02 -24.46 -42.35
C ARG A 154 19.71 -23.96 -41.78
N ALA A 155 18.62 -24.07 -42.57
CA ALA A 155 17.26 -23.87 -42.09
C ALA A 155 17.06 -24.63 -40.76
N PRO A 156 16.46 -24.03 -39.71
CA PRO A 156 16.25 -24.75 -38.46
C PRO A 156 15.44 -26.00 -38.75
N SER A 157 15.93 -27.15 -38.28
CA SER A 157 15.21 -28.41 -38.41
C SER A 157 13.94 -28.36 -37.55
N VAL A 158 12.92 -29.13 -37.94
CA VAL A 158 11.68 -29.30 -37.16
C VAL A 158 12.00 -29.70 -35.71
N GLN A 159 13.07 -30.48 -35.51
CA GLN A 159 13.57 -30.89 -34.21
C GLN A 159 14.17 -29.73 -33.41
N ALA A 160 14.99 -28.87 -34.03
CA ALA A 160 15.58 -27.71 -33.34
C ALA A 160 14.51 -26.73 -32.84
N LEU A 161 13.46 -26.46 -33.65
CA LEU A 161 12.33 -25.64 -33.21
C LEU A 161 11.51 -26.35 -32.13
N GLY A 162 11.22 -27.64 -32.29
CA GLY A 162 10.52 -28.44 -31.28
C GLY A 162 11.24 -28.41 -29.93
N ASP A 163 12.56 -28.57 -29.92
CA ASP A 163 13.39 -28.48 -28.71
C ASP A 163 13.40 -27.07 -28.10
N GLY A 164 13.45 -26.03 -28.93
CA GLY A 164 13.34 -24.64 -28.48
C GLY A 164 11.98 -24.33 -27.82
N LEU A 165 10.89 -24.78 -28.43
CA LEU A 165 9.53 -24.62 -27.88
C LEU A 165 9.36 -25.41 -26.57
N ARG A 166 9.92 -26.63 -26.48
CA ARG A 166 9.92 -27.43 -25.23
C ARG A 166 10.69 -26.75 -24.11
N ARG A 167 11.84 -26.14 -24.39
CA ARG A 167 12.60 -25.33 -23.41
C ARG A 167 11.85 -24.11 -22.92
N CYS A 168 10.89 -23.61 -23.70
CA CYS A 168 10.01 -22.49 -23.33
C CYS A 168 8.72 -22.94 -22.64
N GLY A 169 8.61 -24.22 -22.26
CA GLY A 169 7.49 -24.76 -21.49
C GLY A 169 6.31 -25.31 -22.32
N LEU A 170 6.41 -25.32 -23.65
CA LEU A 170 5.39 -25.90 -24.53
C LEU A 170 5.67 -27.39 -24.76
N VAL A 171 5.03 -28.23 -23.97
CA VAL A 171 5.16 -29.71 -24.03
C VAL A 171 3.93 -30.30 -24.72
N GLY A 172 4.11 -31.29 -25.61
CA GLY A 172 3.01 -32.02 -26.26
C GLY A 172 2.74 -31.67 -27.72
N LEU A 173 3.52 -30.77 -28.33
CA LEU A 173 3.47 -30.52 -29.77
C LEU A 173 4.21 -31.65 -30.52
N ASP A 174 3.50 -32.35 -31.39
CA ASP A 174 4.06 -33.38 -32.28
C ASP A 174 4.91 -32.75 -33.40
N ASP A 175 5.91 -33.49 -33.90
CA ASP A 175 6.78 -33.02 -35.00
C ASP A 175 6.00 -32.61 -36.26
N ALA A 176 4.84 -33.25 -36.50
CA ALA A 176 3.93 -32.88 -37.59
C ALA A 176 3.26 -31.51 -37.39
N ALA A 177 2.88 -31.19 -36.15
CA ALA A 177 2.32 -29.87 -35.80
C ALA A 177 3.39 -28.78 -35.91
N VAL A 178 4.62 -29.07 -35.45
CA VAL A 178 5.75 -28.14 -35.59
C VAL A 178 6.10 -27.90 -37.07
N ALA A 179 6.03 -28.93 -37.92
CA ALA A 179 6.22 -28.77 -39.36
C ALA A 179 5.14 -27.88 -40.01
N GLN A 180 3.87 -28.05 -39.61
CA GLN A 180 2.77 -27.21 -40.09
C GLN A 180 2.91 -25.75 -39.64
N LEU A 181 3.36 -25.49 -38.41
CA LEU A 181 3.64 -24.15 -37.90
C LEU A 181 4.76 -23.46 -38.67
N ILE A 182 5.83 -24.20 -38.97
CA ILE A 182 6.95 -23.71 -39.78
C ILE A 182 6.46 -23.38 -41.20
N GLU A 183 5.59 -24.19 -41.79
CA GLU A 183 5.03 -23.94 -43.12
C GLU A 183 4.09 -22.72 -43.14
N ALA A 184 3.28 -22.55 -42.09
CA ALA A 184 2.34 -21.43 -41.99
C ALA A 184 3.01 -20.07 -41.78
N VAL A 185 4.03 -19.96 -40.91
CA VAL A 185 4.67 -18.67 -40.55
C VAL A 185 5.87 -18.35 -41.46
N ARG A 186 5.98 -18.98 -42.64
CA ARG A 186 7.08 -18.76 -43.59
C ARG A 186 6.62 -17.88 -44.76
N PRO A 187 6.92 -16.56 -44.76
CA PRO A 187 6.62 -15.70 -45.90
C PRO A 187 7.65 -15.89 -47.03
N ASP A 188 8.93 -16.03 -46.70
CA ASP A 188 10.01 -16.20 -47.67
C ASP A 188 10.41 -17.66 -47.85
N ARG A 189 10.36 -18.15 -49.09
CA ARG A 189 10.88 -19.47 -49.50
C ARG A 189 12.42 -19.63 -49.33
N SER A 190 13.08 -18.69 -48.65
CA SER A 190 14.53 -18.61 -48.36
C SER A 190 15.01 -19.65 -47.34
N GLY A 191 14.09 -20.27 -46.61
CA GLY A 191 14.36 -21.39 -45.70
C GLY A 191 14.90 -20.98 -44.32
N LYS A 192 15.16 -19.70 -44.03
CA LYS A 192 15.65 -19.25 -42.72
C LYS A 192 14.48 -18.75 -41.85
N LEU A 193 14.36 -19.26 -40.62
CA LEU A 193 13.46 -18.70 -39.59
C LEU A 193 14.12 -17.43 -39.05
N THR A 194 13.42 -16.29 -39.05
CA THR A 194 13.90 -15.05 -38.43
C THR A 194 13.61 -15.05 -36.94
N LEU A 195 14.29 -14.18 -36.17
CA LEU A 195 13.99 -13.99 -34.74
C LEU A 195 12.53 -13.56 -34.55
N ALA A 196 12.06 -12.59 -35.34
CA ALA A 196 10.68 -12.09 -35.30
C ALA A 196 9.64 -13.21 -35.50
N ALA A 197 9.83 -14.08 -36.50
CA ALA A 197 8.94 -15.21 -36.74
C ALA A 197 8.91 -16.19 -35.56
N PHE A 198 10.05 -16.42 -34.89
CA PHE A 198 10.11 -17.25 -33.69
C PHE A 198 9.38 -16.60 -32.50
N GLU A 199 9.56 -15.30 -32.29
CA GLU A 199 8.86 -14.54 -31.24
C GLU A 199 7.34 -14.56 -31.45
N THR A 200 6.88 -14.38 -32.70
CA THR A 200 5.49 -14.55 -33.11
C THR A 200 4.95 -15.95 -32.77
N ILE A 201 5.63 -17.01 -33.24
CA ILE A 201 5.16 -18.39 -33.01
C ILE A 201 5.02 -18.67 -31.51
N LEU A 202 6.02 -18.30 -30.72
CA LEU A 202 6.00 -18.59 -29.29
C LEU A 202 4.93 -17.77 -28.56
N SER A 203 4.83 -16.47 -28.83
CA SER A 203 3.83 -15.60 -28.17
C SER A 203 2.40 -16.06 -28.49
N ARG A 204 2.10 -16.40 -29.76
CA ARG A 204 0.77 -16.88 -30.18
C ARG A 204 0.43 -18.25 -29.61
N LEU A 205 1.38 -19.18 -29.53
CA LEU A 205 1.17 -20.49 -28.89
C LEU A 205 0.97 -20.37 -27.38
N LYS A 206 1.77 -19.56 -26.68
CA LYS A 206 1.59 -19.30 -25.24
C LYS A 206 0.25 -18.60 -24.97
N MET A 207 -0.19 -17.71 -25.85
CA MET A 207 -1.49 -17.07 -25.77
C MET A 207 -2.62 -18.09 -25.98
N ALA A 208 -2.51 -18.95 -26.99
CA ALA A 208 -3.48 -20.02 -27.24
C ALA A 208 -3.58 -21.00 -26.05
N GLN A 209 -2.46 -21.28 -25.38
CA GLN A 209 -2.45 -22.08 -24.15
C GLN A 209 -3.34 -21.49 -23.06
N LEU A 210 -3.31 -20.17 -22.85
CA LEU A 210 -4.13 -19.51 -21.83
C LEU A 210 -5.64 -19.58 -22.10
N PHE A 211 -6.06 -19.65 -23.37
CA PHE A 211 -7.48 -19.79 -23.74
C PHE A 211 -7.98 -21.23 -23.74
N VAL A 212 -7.12 -22.21 -24.03
CA VAL A 212 -7.51 -23.64 -24.10
C VAL A 212 -7.48 -24.29 -22.71
N TRP A 213 -6.54 -23.90 -21.85
CA TRP A 213 -6.31 -24.50 -20.53
C TRP A 213 -7.51 -24.51 -19.59
N PRO A 214 -8.31 -23.43 -19.44
CA PRO A 214 -9.45 -23.43 -18.51
C PRO A 214 -10.57 -24.39 -18.94
N SER A 215 -10.63 -24.76 -20.22
CA SER A 215 -11.60 -25.73 -20.75
C SER A 215 -11.22 -27.17 -20.45
N LEU A 216 -9.98 -27.44 -20.05
CA LEU A 216 -9.44 -28.77 -19.75
C LEU A 216 -9.53 -29.13 -18.25
N THR A 217 -9.75 -28.15 -17.37
CA THR A 217 -9.69 -28.31 -15.90
C THR A 217 -11.06 -28.45 -15.22
N SER A 218 -12.17 -28.53 -15.97
CA SER A 218 -13.54 -28.54 -15.44
C SER A 218 -13.95 -29.81 -14.67
N SER A 219 -13.00 -30.62 -14.17
CA SER A 219 -13.27 -31.91 -13.54
C SER A 219 -12.61 -32.16 -12.18
N SER A 220 -12.23 -31.13 -11.41
CA SER A 220 -11.84 -31.36 -10.00
C SER A 220 -12.25 -30.26 -9.02
N SER A 221 -12.79 -30.72 -7.90
CA SER A 221 -13.48 -30.00 -6.84
C SER A 221 -12.51 -29.41 -5.80
N LEU A 222 -11.73 -28.40 -6.18
CA LEU A 222 -11.03 -27.52 -5.25
C LEU A 222 -10.98 -26.11 -5.84
N GLU A 223 -11.20 -25.11 -4.99
CA GLU A 223 -11.16 -23.68 -5.29
C GLU A 223 -9.87 -23.31 -6.03
N THR A 224 -9.97 -23.29 -7.35
CA THR A 224 -8.95 -22.86 -8.29
C THR A 224 -9.44 -21.56 -8.91
N PRO A 225 -8.55 -20.65 -9.34
CA PRO A 225 -8.98 -19.46 -10.08
C PRO A 225 -9.56 -19.93 -11.42
N SER A 226 -10.87 -20.22 -11.42
CA SER A 226 -11.61 -20.55 -12.61
C SER A 226 -11.63 -19.30 -13.47
N PHE A 227 -11.11 -19.37 -14.70
CA PHE A 227 -11.36 -18.37 -15.72
C PHE A 227 -12.88 -18.22 -15.85
N SER A 228 -13.44 -17.18 -15.24
CA SER A 228 -14.83 -16.85 -15.41
C SER A 228 -14.91 -15.98 -16.65
N PRO A 229 -15.46 -16.48 -17.77
CA PRO A 229 -15.61 -15.65 -18.96
C PRO A 229 -16.36 -14.35 -18.65
N ALA A 230 -17.24 -14.34 -17.65
CA ALA A 230 -18.00 -13.17 -17.24
C ALA A 230 -17.20 -12.09 -16.47
N SER A 231 -15.99 -12.39 -15.96
CA SER A 231 -15.20 -11.43 -15.17
C SER A 231 -14.26 -10.54 -16.00
N VAL A 232 -14.06 -10.84 -17.29
CA VAL A 232 -13.12 -10.07 -18.11
C VAL A 232 -13.72 -8.73 -18.50
N ARG A 233 -13.17 -7.66 -17.91
CA ARG A 233 -13.50 -6.27 -18.21
C ARG A 233 -12.21 -5.50 -18.44
N LEU A 234 -12.05 -4.95 -19.63
CA LEU A 234 -10.89 -4.14 -20.02
C LEU A 234 -11.40 -2.83 -20.60
N ARG A 235 -10.81 -1.71 -20.21
CA ARG A 235 -11.05 -0.43 -20.87
C ARG A 235 -9.84 -0.12 -21.74
N VAL A 236 -10.05 0.10 -23.03
CA VAL A 236 -8.98 0.45 -23.96
C VAL A 236 -9.28 1.82 -24.53
N VAL A 237 -8.35 2.75 -24.33
CA VAL A 237 -8.39 4.09 -24.90
C VAL A 237 -7.22 4.27 -25.83
N GLU A 238 -7.51 4.49 -27.08
CA GLU A 238 -6.53 4.81 -28.11
C GLU A 238 -6.64 6.27 -28.46
N TYR A 239 -5.54 6.98 -28.42
CA TYR A 239 -5.56 8.41 -28.69
C TYR A 239 -4.29 8.87 -29.40
N ASN A 240 -4.44 9.96 -30.14
CA ASN A 240 -3.35 10.80 -30.61
C ASN A 240 -3.79 12.27 -30.39
N SER A 241 -3.04 13.22 -30.92
CA SER A 241 -3.34 14.65 -30.80
C SER A 241 -4.72 15.05 -31.37
N HIS A 242 -5.27 14.28 -32.32
CA HIS A 242 -6.47 14.61 -33.09
C HIS A 242 -7.69 13.75 -32.79
N GLN A 243 -7.48 12.46 -32.54
CA GLN A 243 -8.49 11.41 -32.40
C GLN A 243 -8.34 10.75 -31.03
N CYS A 244 -9.48 10.29 -30.49
CA CYS A 244 -9.53 9.51 -29.27
C CYS A 244 -10.69 8.54 -29.39
N HIS A 245 -10.38 7.25 -29.35
CA HIS A 245 -11.34 6.16 -29.35
C HIS A 245 -11.27 5.45 -28.00
N ALA A 246 -12.40 5.33 -27.31
CA ALA A 246 -12.49 4.60 -26.06
C ALA A 246 -13.47 3.44 -26.25
N ALA A 247 -13.03 2.22 -25.92
CA ALA A 247 -13.79 1.00 -26.04
C ALA A 247 -13.66 0.15 -24.77
N ASP A 248 -14.79 -0.35 -24.28
CA ASP A 248 -14.81 -1.36 -23.23
C ASP A 248 -14.84 -2.74 -23.89
N ILE A 249 -13.80 -3.53 -23.63
CA ILE A 249 -13.63 -4.90 -24.14
C ILE A 249 -14.11 -5.88 -23.08
N THR A 250 -15.10 -6.68 -23.45
CA THR A 250 -15.66 -7.76 -22.65
C THR A 250 -15.43 -9.11 -23.33
N HIS A 251 -15.75 -10.20 -22.64
CA HIS A 251 -15.45 -11.59 -23.02
C HIS A 251 -15.48 -11.99 -24.51
N PRO A 252 -16.53 -11.72 -25.33
CA PRO A 252 -16.49 -12.18 -26.72
C PRO A 252 -15.40 -11.47 -27.55
N LYS A 253 -15.11 -10.20 -27.25
CA LYS A 253 -14.11 -9.39 -27.94
C LYS A 253 -12.71 -9.50 -27.33
N PHE A 254 -12.58 -10.10 -26.13
CA PHE A 254 -11.29 -10.24 -25.48
C PHE A 254 -10.36 -11.17 -26.24
N ARG A 255 -10.89 -12.27 -26.80
CA ARG A 255 -10.12 -13.17 -27.65
C ARG A 255 -9.64 -12.47 -28.92
N GLU A 256 -10.53 -11.76 -29.61
CA GLU A 256 -10.19 -10.94 -30.77
C GLU A 256 -9.14 -9.87 -30.42
N PHE A 257 -9.27 -9.25 -29.25
CA PHE A 257 -8.27 -8.30 -28.77
C PHE A 257 -6.91 -8.98 -28.58
N CYS A 258 -6.82 -10.13 -27.89
CA CYS A 258 -5.55 -10.78 -27.59
C CYS A 258 -4.77 -11.16 -28.87
N PHE A 259 -5.44 -11.77 -29.84
CA PHE A 259 -4.82 -12.16 -31.12
C PHE A 259 -4.75 -11.02 -32.15
N GLY A 260 -5.57 -9.98 -31.97
CA GLY A 260 -5.67 -8.84 -32.88
C GLY A 260 -4.49 -7.88 -32.81
N HIS A 261 -4.11 -7.39 -33.99
CA HIS A 261 -3.13 -6.31 -34.14
C HIS A 261 -3.74 -4.94 -33.86
N ARG A 262 -2.86 -3.98 -33.58
CA ARG A 262 -3.24 -2.58 -33.53
C ARG A 262 -3.53 -2.10 -34.95
N VAL A 263 -4.69 -1.48 -35.14
CA VAL A 263 -4.96 -0.79 -36.41
C VAL A 263 -4.03 0.42 -36.46
N GLY A 264 -3.06 0.39 -37.38
CA GLY A 264 -2.16 1.50 -37.61
C GLY A 264 -2.91 2.77 -38.05
N PRO A 265 -2.28 3.95 -37.96
CA PRO A 265 -2.88 5.18 -38.43
C PRO A 265 -3.28 5.04 -39.91
N ALA A 266 -4.48 5.51 -40.26
CA ALA A 266 -5.02 5.37 -41.62
C ALA A 266 -4.24 6.22 -42.63
N SER A 267 -3.48 7.21 -42.15
CA SER A 267 -2.52 7.98 -42.94
C SER A 267 -1.25 8.31 -42.14
N PRO A 268 -0.08 8.44 -42.80
CA PRO A 268 1.18 8.81 -42.14
C PRO A 268 1.14 10.20 -41.45
N HIS A 269 0.13 11.02 -41.71
CA HIS A 269 -0.06 12.34 -41.08
C HIS A 269 -0.74 12.29 -39.70
N GLU A 270 -1.32 11.16 -39.28
CA GLU A 270 -2.06 11.05 -38.01
C GLU A 270 -1.16 10.86 -36.77
N GLY A 271 0.15 10.70 -36.96
CA GLY A 271 1.11 10.52 -35.86
C GLY A 271 0.97 9.17 -35.14
N PRO A 272 1.90 8.83 -34.23
CA PRO A 272 1.86 7.58 -33.48
C PRO A 272 0.68 7.58 -32.51
N LEU A 273 -0.12 6.52 -32.56
CA LEU A 273 -1.24 6.30 -31.64
C LEU A 273 -0.67 5.87 -30.28
N VAL A 274 -1.21 6.36 -29.16
CA VAL A 274 -0.94 5.87 -27.80
C VAL A 274 -2.13 5.04 -27.33
N ARG A 275 -1.87 3.88 -26.73
CA ARG A 275 -2.91 2.96 -26.24
C ARG A 275 -2.80 2.86 -24.73
N TRP A 276 -3.87 3.21 -24.04
CA TRP A 276 -4.04 2.98 -22.62
C TRP A 276 -5.01 1.81 -22.41
N VAL A 277 -4.51 0.72 -21.85
CA VAL A 277 -5.29 -0.45 -21.42
C VAL A 277 -5.44 -0.40 -19.91
N HIS A 278 -6.67 -0.38 -19.41
CA HIS A 278 -6.98 -0.36 -18.00
C HIS A 278 -7.77 -1.60 -17.59
N VAL A 279 -7.23 -2.33 -16.62
CA VAL A 279 -7.86 -3.48 -15.96
C VAL A 279 -8.46 -2.99 -14.63
N PRO A 280 -9.78 -2.76 -14.56
CA PRO A 280 -10.45 -2.28 -13.35
C PRO A 280 -10.48 -3.32 -12.23
N GLU A 281 -10.62 -4.59 -12.56
CA GLU A 281 -10.73 -5.68 -11.58
C GLU A 281 -9.65 -6.71 -11.90
N PHE A 282 -8.77 -6.97 -10.93
CA PHE A 282 -7.68 -7.91 -11.11
C PHE A 282 -8.20 -9.32 -11.35
N ASP A 283 -7.78 -9.88 -12.47
CA ASP A 283 -7.93 -11.27 -12.83
C ASP A 283 -6.59 -11.81 -13.33
N LEU A 284 -6.14 -12.92 -12.76
CA LEU A 284 -4.82 -13.49 -13.04
C LEU A 284 -4.73 -13.92 -14.52
N THR A 285 -5.79 -14.50 -15.08
CA THR A 285 -5.79 -14.92 -16.48
C THR A 285 -5.68 -13.72 -17.42
N THR A 286 -6.43 -12.65 -17.13
CA THR A 286 -6.33 -11.38 -17.87
C THR A 286 -4.91 -10.81 -17.80
N LEU A 287 -4.28 -10.79 -16.63
CA LEU A 287 -2.88 -10.34 -16.47
C LEU A 287 -1.92 -11.19 -17.32
N LEU A 288 -2.00 -12.52 -17.24
CA LEU A 288 -1.12 -13.41 -18.02
C LEU A 288 -1.29 -13.23 -19.53
N CYS A 289 -2.52 -13.04 -20.01
CA CYS A 289 -2.78 -12.73 -21.43
C CYS A 289 -2.12 -11.42 -21.85
N LEU A 290 -2.18 -10.38 -21.01
CA LEU A 290 -1.51 -9.11 -21.27
C LEU A 290 0.02 -9.23 -21.21
N THR A 291 0.54 -10.05 -20.30
CA THR A 291 1.98 -10.37 -20.20
C THR A 291 2.50 -10.96 -21.50
N VAL A 292 1.79 -11.93 -22.08
CA VAL A 292 2.19 -12.54 -23.35
C VAL A 292 2.00 -11.56 -24.52
N LYS A 293 0.89 -10.81 -24.53
CA LYS A 293 0.60 -9.87 -25.63
C LYS A 293 1.61 -8.73 -25.75
N TYR A 294 2.02 -8.17 -24.62
CA TYR A 294 2.87 -6.98 -24.56
C TYR A 294 4.28 -7.28 -24.04
N CYS A 295 4.66 -8.56 -23.99
CA CYS A 295 5.96 -9.04 -23.51
C CYS A 295 6.39 -8.40 -22.18
N LEU A 296 5.46 -8.37 -21.21
CA LEU A 296 5.73 -7.76 -19.91
C LEU A 296 6.80 -8.54 -19.15
N HIS A 297 7.65 -7.83 -18.42
CA HIS A 297 8.75 -8.45 -17.70
C HIS A 297 8.22 -9.29 -16.51
N PRO A 298 8.66 -10.55 -16.32
CA PRO A 298 8.16 -11.44 -15.27
C PRO A 298 8.24 -10.86 -13.85
N LEU A 299 9.34 -10.20 -13.49
CA LEU A 299 9.49 -9.56 -12.18
C LEU A 299 8.42 -8.48 -11.92
N GLY A 300 8.08 -7.66 -12.92
CA GLY A 300 7.02 -6.67 -12.75
C GLY A 300 5.64 -7.33 -12.61
N VAL A 301 5.41 -8.44 -13.29
CA VAL A 301 4.17 -9.24 -13.17
C VAL A 301 4.07 -9.87 -11.77
N GLU A 302 5.17 -10.41 -11.25
CA GLU A 302 5.28 -10.90 -9.87
C GLU A 302 4.95 -9.80 -8.86
N ASP A 303 5.51 -8.61 -9.05
CA ASP A 303 5.25 -7.44 -8.21
C ASP A 303 3.78 -6.99 -8.19
N VAL A 304 3.02 -7.22 -9.28
CA VAL A 304 1.56 -7.01 -9.29
C VAL A 304 0.87 -8.05 -8.42
N ILE A 305 1.27 -9.32 -8.49
CA ILE A 305 0.63 -10.42 -7.77
C ILE A 305 0.94 -10.36 -6.27
N GLU A 306 2.18 -10.01 -5.91
CA GLU A 306 2.64 -9.84 -4.53
C GLU A 306 2.22 -8.49 -3.92
N GLN A 307 1.80 -7.52 -4.74
CA GLN A 307 1.49 -6.14 -4.33
C GLN A 307 2.69 -5.44 -3.67
N CYS A 308 3.75 -5.22 -4.46
CA CYS A 308 4.93 -4.52 -3.97
C CYS A 308 4.62 -3.09 -3.50
N PRO A 309 5.42 -2.52 -2.59
CA PRO A 309 5.32 -1.12 -2.20
C PRO A 309 5.50 -0.18 -3.39
N THR A 310 5.07 1.07 -3.20
CA THR A 310 5.18 2.11 -4.23
C THR A 310 6.62 2.22 -4.78
N LYS A 311 6.81 1.95 -6.08
CA LYS A 311 8.12 1.93 -6.74
C LYS A 311 8.01 2.18 -8.25
N ILE A 312 9.14 2.50 -8.87
CA ILE A 312 9.30 2.54 -10.33
C ILE A 312 10.63 1.92 -10.69
N ASP A 313 10.61 0.98 -11.62
CA ASP A 313 11.75 0.19 -12.06
C ASP A 313 11.75 0.07 -13.59
N ARG A 314 12.94 0.04 -14.18
CA ARG A 314 13.16 -0.18 -15.61
C ARG A 314 13.57 -1.62 -15.84
N TYR A 315 12.88 -2.31 -16.75
CA TYR A 315 13.15 -3.68 -17.15
C TYR A 315 13.42 -3.73 -18.66
N GLY A 316 14.69 -3.62 -19.05
CA GLY A 316 15.09 -3.53 -20.45
C GLY A 316 14.42 -2.33 -21.14
N CYS A 317 13.56 -2.62 -22.12
CA CYS A 317 12.81 -1.63 -22.89
C CYS A 317 11.41 -1.35 -22.33
N ASN A 318 11.06 -1.85 -21.14
CA ASN A 318 9.77 -1.65 -20.50
C ASN A 318 9.94 -0.94 -19.16
N TYR A 319 8.98 -0.10 -18.78
CA TYR A 319 8.90 0.48 -17.45
C TYR A 319 7.78 -0.14 -16.64
N PHE A 320 8.03 -0.30 -15.35
CA PHE A 320 7.04 -0.76 -14.38
C PHE A 320 6.95 0.25 -13.24
N ALA A 321 5.74 0.64 -12.88
CA ALA A 321 5.46 1.39 -11.67
C ALA A 321 4.36 0.72 -10.87
N ALA A 322 4.49 0.77 -9.55
CA ALA A 322 3.44 0.40 -8.62
C ALA A 322 3.16 1.58 -7.70
N VAL A 323 1.89 1.86 -7.44
CA VAL A 323 1.44 2.93 -6.55
C VAL A 323 0.42 2.38 -5.57
N GLU A 324 0.71 2.54 -4.28
CA GLU A 324 -0.23 2.25 -3.19
C GLU A 324 -1.13 3.49 -3.00
N GLN A 325 -2.24 3.51 -3.72
CA GLN A 325 -3.21 4.59 -3.67
C GLN A 325 -4.08 4.52 -2.42
N LEU A 326 -4.42 5.70 -1.90
CA LEU A 326 -5.32 5.86 -0.77
C LEU A 326 -6.41 6.86 -1.16
N CYS A 327 -7.65 6.36 -1.25
CA CYS A 327 -8.79 7.13 -1.74
C CYS A 327 -9.75 7.44 -0.61
N LEU A 328 -10.34 8.64 -0.63
CA LEU A 328 -11.42 9.00 0.28
C LEU A 328 -12.72 8.30 -0.13
N VAL A 329 -13.36 7.57 0.78
CA VAL A 329 -14.65 6.92 0.53
C VAL A 329 -15.75 7.95 0.72
N SER A 330 -16.37 8.40 -0.38
CA SER A 330 -17.43 9.42 -0.36
C SER A 330 -18.80 8.77 -0.49
N ASP A 331 -19.45 8.46 0.64
CA ASP A 331 -20.86 8.01 0.68
C ASP A 331 -21.82 9.07 1.25
N ALA A 332 -21.40 10.33 1.47
CA ALA A 332 -22.32 11.40 1.92
C ALA A 332 -21.83 12.82 1.59
N PRO A 333 -22.70 13.71 1.05
CA PRO A 333 -22.43 15.15 1.01
C PRO A 333 -22.87 15.87 2.31
N PRO A 334 -22.19 16.95 2.75
CA PRO A 334 -20.80 17.31 2.53
C PRO A 334 -19.95 17.06 3.78
N LEU A 335 -18.80 16.41 3.61
CA LEU A 335 -17.64 16.46 4.52
C LEU A 335 -17.10 17.90 4.78
N ARG A 336 -17.80 18.96 4.31
CA ARG A 336 -17.47 20.36 4.62
C ARG A 336 -17.61 20.69 6.11
N GLU A 337 -18.43 19.94 6.84
CA GLU A 337 -18.68 20.19 8.26
C GLU A 337 -17.91 19.24 9.20
N GLY A 338 -17.20 18.23 8.66
CA GLY A 338 -16.37 17.33 9.48
C GLY A 338 -17.16 16.48 10.49
N GLY A 339 -18.48 16.34 10.33
CA GLY A 339 -19.37 15.70 11.31
C GLY A 339 -19.18 14.18 11.50
N ALA A 340 -18.63 13.49 10.52
CA ALA A 340 -18.35 12.05 10.56
C ALA A 340 -16.84 11.74 10.52
N PRO A 341 -16.40 10.58 11.06
CA PRO A 341 -15.02 10.11 10.94
C PRO A 341 -14.60 9.95 9.47
N VAL A 342 -13.33 10.22 9.19
CA VAL A 342 -12.76 10.08 7.83
C VAL A 342 -12.65 8.59 7.49
N ARG A 343 -13.18 8.21 6.32
CA ARG A 343 -13.13 6.83 5.80
C ARG A 343 -12.28 6.81 4.53
N ALA A 344 -11.29 5.93 4.50
CA ALA A 344 -10.42 5.72 3.35
C ALA A 344 -10.46 4.27 2.87
N ALA A 345 -10.09 4.06 1.61
CA ALA A 345 -9.90 2.76 0.99
C ALA A 345 -8.53 2.73 0.29
N GLY A 346 -7.81 1.62 0.47
CA GLY A 346 -6.51 1.38 -0.18
C GLY A 346 -6.65 0.59 -1.48
N TYR A 347 -5.93 1.02 -2.51
CA TYR A 347 -5.80 0.31 -3.78
C TYR A 347 -4.33 0.17 -4.16
N HIS A 348 -3.99 -0.95 -4.77
CA HIS A 348 -2.70 -1.14 -5.43
C HIS A 348 -2.91 -0.96 -6.94
N VAL A 349 -2.23 0.02 -7.52
CA VAL A 349 -2.29 0.29 -8.95
C VAL A 349 -0.92 0.05 -9.56
N ALA A 350 -0.84 -0.94 -10.44
CA ALA A 350 0.35 -1.22 -11.22
C ALA A 350 0.21 -0.63 -12.63
N ALA A 351 1.30 -0.12 -13.18
CA ALA A 351 1.37 0.45 -14.51
C ALA A 351 2.61 -0.10 -15.24
N PHE A 352 2.40 -0.66 -16.43
CA PHE A 352 3.45 -1.05 -17.35
C PHE A 352 3.45 -0.10 -18.54
N CYS A 353 4.62 0.43 -18.91
CA CYS A 353 4.81 1.07 -20.20
C CYS A 353 5.60 0.10 -21.08
N SER A 354 4.97 -0.38 -22.14
CA SER A 354 5.53 -1.33 -23.10
C SER A 354 5.50 -0.75 -24.51
N GLY A 355 6.36 -1.26 -25.39
CA GLY A 355 6.43 -0.91 -26.81
C GLY A 355 7.67 -0.09 -27.19
N PRO A 356 8.85 -0.72 -27.38
CA PRO A 356 9.98 -0.06 -28.02
C PRO A 356 9.66 0.26 -29.50
N PRO A 357 10.17 1.36 -30.07
CA PRO A 357 11.11 2.34 -29.48
C PRO A 357 10.46 3.56 -28.78
N LEU A 358 9.13 3.67 -28.71
CA LEU A 358 8.46 4.95 -28.34
C LEU A 358 7.51 4.88 -27.13
N PHE A 359 7.42 3.74 -26.43
CA PHE A 359 6.44 3.49 -25.36
C PHE A 359 5.02 3.86 -25.82
N ASP A 360 4.48 3.10 -26.76
CA ASP A 360 3.18 3.42 -27.35
C ASP A 360 2.00 2.87 -26.54
N THR A 361 2.27 2.00 -25.55
CA THR A 361 1.23 1.31 -24.79
C THR A 361 1.45 1.41 -23.27
N VAL A 362 0.40 1.81 -22.55
CA VAL A 362 0.35 1.82 -21.09
C VAL A 362 -0.71 0.84 -20.62
N ILE A 363 -0.34 -0.08 -19.74
CA ILE A 363 -1.24 -1.05 -19.14
C ILE A 363 -1.34 -0.73 -17.66
N THR A 364 -2.53 -0.39 -17.18
CA THR A 364 -2.80 -0.13 -15.77
C THR A 364 -3.67 -1.22 -15.20
N ILE A 365 -3.36 -1.70 -14.00
CA ILE A 365 -4.09 -2.76 -13.31
C ILE A 365 -4.41 -2.26 -11.92
N ALA A 366 -5.70 -2.18 -11.59
CA ALA A 366 -6.17 -1.77 -10.28
C ALA A 366 -6.66 -2.98 -9.49
N GLN A 367 -6.27 -3.04 -8.22
CA GLN A 367 -6.74 -4.08 -7.30
C GLN A 367 -6.84 -3.53 -5.87
N PRO A 368 -7.71 -4.10 -5.02
CA PRO A 368 -7.73 -3.77 -3.61
C PRO A 368 -6.36 -4.04 -2.97
N ASP A 369 -5.88 -3.11 -2.14
CA ASP A 369 -4.64 -3.29 -1.37
C ASP A 369 -4.88 -4.31 -0.26
N ARG A 370 -4.22 -5.47 -0.31
CA ARG A 370 -4.30 -6.54 0.69
C ARG A 370 -3.70 -6.11 2.02
N SER A 371 -2.65 -5.29 1.99
CA SER A 371 -1.97 -4.80 3.19
C SER A 371 -2.80 -3.75 3.93
N PHE A 372 -3.76 -3.11 3.24
CA PHE A 372 -4.55 -2.02 3.79
C PHE A 372 -5.32 -2.40 5.06
N ALA A 373 -5.95 -3.58 5.09
CA ALA A 373 -6.70 -4.02 6.26
C ALA A 373 -5.84 -4.22 7.51
N HIS A 374 -4.55 -4.53 7.33
CA HIS A 374 -3.59 -4.71 8.42
C HIS A 374 -2.93 -3.38 8.82
N ASP A 375 -2.59 -2.55 7.83
CA ASP A 375 -1.85 -1.30 8.03
C ASP A 375 -2.75 -0.12 8.45
N TRP A 376 -4.05 -0.14 8.10
CA TRP A 376 -4.98 0.94 8.40
C TRP A 376 -5.59 0.81 9.80
N PRO A 377 -5.38 1.79 10.70
CA PRO A 377 -5.95 1.77 12.04
C PRO A 377 -7.42 2.18 12.02
N GLY A 378 -8.29 1.31 12.58
CA GLY A 378 -9.74 1.53 12.69
C GLY A 378 -10.55 0.59 11.79
N GLU A 379 -11.82 0.92 11.54
CA GLU A 379 -12.67 0.13 10.65
C GLU A 379 -12.19 0.29 9.20
N ALA A 380 -11.50 -0.74 8.70
CA ALA A 380 -11.21 -0.89 7.29
C ALA A 380 -12.52 -1.12 6.54
N ASN A 381 -12.87 -0.19 5.65
CA ASN A 381 -14.06 -0.33 4.84
C ASN A 381 -13.72 -1.15 3.61
N ALA A 382 -14.59 -2.12 3.30
CA ALA A 382 -14.51 -2.80 2.01
C ALA A 382 -14.49 -1.73 0.90
N PRO A 383 -13.64 -1.90 -0.13
CA PRO A 383 -13.64 -1.01 -1.28
C PRO A 383 -15.04 -0.98 -1.88
N ALA A 384 -15.83 0.05 -1.59
CA ALA A 384 -17.06 0.30 -2.31
C ALA A 384 -16.68 0.57 -3.77
N ASN A 385 -17.57 0.26 -4.71
CA ASN A 385 -17.41 0.37 -6.18
C ASN A 385 -16.94 1.76 -6.70
N GLY A 386 -16.65 2.73 -5.83
CA GLY A 386 -16.07 4.06 -6.13
C GLY A 386 -14.53 4.13 -6.19
N GLY A 387 -13.81 3.01 -6.08
CA GLY A 387 -12.34 2.93 -6.01
C GLY A 387 -11.51 3.45 -7.18
N GLN A 388 -12.13 3.70 -8.33
CA GLN A 388 -11.44 4.04 -9.58
C GLN A 388 -11.79 5.45 -10.09
N CYS A 389 -12.15 6.36 -9.18
CA CYS A 389 -12.44 7.75 -9.57
C CYS A 389 -11.29 8.36 -10.39
N TRP A 390 -10.03 8.01 -10.09
CA TRP A 390 -8.86 8.44 -10.85
C TRP A 390 -8.90 7.98 -12.32
N ALA A 391 -9.26 6.71 -12.58
CA ALA A 391 -9.28 6.16 -13.93
C ALA A 391 -10.40 6.80 -14.76
N GLU A 392 -11.56 7.04 -14.13
CA GLU A 392 -12.67 7.74 -14.77
C GLU A 392 -12.34 9.22 -15.01
N LYS A 393 -11.69 9.91 -14.06
CA LYS A 393 -11.17 11.27 -14.24
C LYS A 393 -10.19 11.33 -15.41
N LEU A 394 -9.26 10.38 -15.52
CA LEU A 394 -8.29 10.30 -16.59
C LEU A 394 -8.97 10.05 -17.95
N ARG A 395 -9.92 9.10 -18.00
CA ARG A 395 -10.74 8.83 -19.19
C ARG A 395 -11.53 10.05 -19.64
N HIS A 396 -12.14 10.76 -18.69
CA HIS A 396 -12.85 12.00 -18.97
C HIS A 396 -11.90 13.09 -19.50
N ARG A 397 -10.72 13.29 -18.88
CA ARG A 397 -9.68 14.21 -19.38
C ARG A 397 -9.23 13.85 -20.80
N LEU A 398 -9.06 12.57 -21.10
CA LEU A 398 -8.73 12.07 -22.44
C LEU A 398 -9.86 12.34 -23.43
N THR A 399 -11.12 12.08 -23.10
CA THR A 399 -12.23 12.14 -24.07
C THR A 399 -12.80 13.54 -24.30
N SER A 400 -12.88 14.36 -23.24
CA SER A 400 -13.59 15.66 -23.27
C SER A 400 -12.83 16.79 -23.98
N ALA A 401 -11.50 16.76 -23.99
CA ALA A 401 -10.67 17.86 -24.49
C ALA A 401 -9.83 17.43 -25.72
N PRO A 402 -10.31 17.71 -26.96
CA PRO A 402 -9.48 17.55 -28.15
C PRO A 402 -8.28 18.52 -28.09
N ARG A 403 -7.07 18.03 -28.42
CA ARG A 403 -5.78 18.75 -28.26
C ARG A 403 -5.40 19.12 -26.82
N SER A 404 -5.81 18.33 -25.83
CA SER A 404 -5.26 18.47 -24.48
C SER A 404 -3.78 18.06 -24.47
N ARG A 405 -2.98 18.67 -23.58
CA ARG A 405 -1.56 18.30 -23.40
C ARG A 405 -1.36 16.80 -23.15
N LEU A 406 -2.35 16.17 -22.52
CA LEU A 406 -2.41 14.73 -22.29
C LEU A 406 -2.45 13.90 -23.58
N ARG A 407 -3.11 14.41 -24.64
CA ARG A 407 -3.19 13.74 -25.95
C ARG A 407 -1.98 14.00 -26.85
N GLU A 408 -1.25 15.08 -26.61
CA GLU A 408 -0.05 15.44 -27.37
C GLU A 408 1.19 14.66 -26.90
N ARG A 409 1.15 14.14 -25.67
CA ARG A 409 2.26 13.40 -25.03
C ARG A 409 2.02 11.89 -25.06
N ARG A 410 3.09 11.15 -24.77
CA ARG A 410 3.15 9.69 -24.93
C ARG A 410 2.76 8.96 -23.63
N ALA A 411 3.07 7.66 -23.56
CA ALA A 411 2.83 6.81 -22.40
C ALA A 411 3.44 7.35 -21.10
N ASP A 412 4.61 7.96 -21.19
CA ASP A 412 5.32 8.61 -20.10
C ASP A 412 4.45 9.62 -19.34
N PHE A 413 3.64 10.39 -20.07
CA PHE A 413 2.75 11.37 -19.47
C PHE A 413 1.56 10.73 -18.77
N ILE A 414 1.09 9.54 -19.20
CA ILE A 414 0.07 8.78 -18.44
C ILE A 414 0.65 8.32 -17.11
N LEU A 415 1.90 7.89 -17.10
CA LEU A 415 2.58 7.45 -15.87
C LEU A 415 2.72 8.60 -14.88
N TYR A 416 3.14 9.78 -15.37
CA TYR A 416 3.11 11.01 -14.62
C TYR A 416 1.70 11.32 -14.07
N GLN A 417 0.67 11.26 -14.92
CA GLN A 417 -0.71 11.55 -14.50
C GLN A 417 -1.24 10.56 -13.46
N LEU A 418 -0.81 9.31 -13.49
CA LEU A 418 -1.14 8.34 -12.43
C LEU A 418 -0.60 8.80 -11.08
N VAL A 419 0.64 9.30 -11.06
CA VAL A 419 1.27 9.84 -9.85
C VAL A 419 0.59 11.14 -9.40
N ASP A 420 0.34 12.07 -10.33
CA ASP A 420 -0.36 13.35 -10.08
C ASP A 420 -1.75 13.13 -9.45
N LEU A 421 -2.58 12.28 -10.08
CA LEU A 421 -3.91 11.94 -9.58
C LEU A 421 -3.84 11.23 -8.22
N SER A 422 -2.80 10.44 -7.95
CA SER A 422 -2.61 9.80 -6.64
C SER A 422 -2.26 10.84 -5.56
N THR A 423 -1.45 11.85 -5.90
CA THR A 423 -1.13 12.98 -5.03
C THR A 423 -2.37 13.81 -4.71
N ASP A 424 -3.22 14.08 -5.71
CA ASP A 424 -4.50 14.79 -5.54
C ASP A 424 -5.43 14.10 -4.51
N GLU A 425 -5.54 12.77 -4.56
CA GLU A 425 -6.36 11.99 -3.63
C GLU A 425 -5.80 12.05 -2.18
N LEU A 426 -4.47 12.00 -2.02
CA LEU A 426 -3.82 12.18 -0.72
C LEU A 426 -4.09 13.58 -0.15
N GLN A 427 -3.99 14.63 -0.96
CA GLN A 427 -4.35 15.99 -0.54
C GLN A 427 -5.83 16.11 -0.17
N ALA A 428 -6.74 15.48 -0.94
CA ALA A 428 -8.16 15.44 -0.61
C ALA A 428 -8.41 14.80 0.76
N LEU A 429 -7.69 13.72 1.07
CA LEU A 429 -7.76 13.04 2.36
C LEU A 429 -7.22 13.92 3.51
N ILE A 430 -6.08 14.58 3.32
CA ILE A 430 -5.50 15.52 4.30
C ILE A 430 -6.48 16.66 4.59
N ARG A 431 -7.13 17.22 3.55
CA ARG A 431 -8.18 18.24 3.70
C ARG A 431 -9.37 17.72 4.51
N ALA A 432 -9.77 16.47 4.33
CA ALA A 432 -10.84 15.84 5.12
C ALA A 432 -10.46 15.72 6.62
N TYR A 433 -9.22 15.32 6.94
CA TYR A 433 -8.73 15.31 8.32
C TYR A 433 -8.66 16.70 8.93
N SER A 434 -8.26 17.72 8.16
CA SER A 434 -8.26 19.10 8.62
C SER A 434 -9.67 19.59 8.98
N ALA A 435 -10.68 19.24 8.18
CA ALA A 435 -12.09 19.52 8.47
C ALA A 435 -12.58 18.76 9.72
N ARG A 436 -12.25 17.46 9.84
CA ARG A 436 -12.61 16.66 11.03
C ARG A 436 -12.01 17.23 12.30
N ARG A 437 -10.74 17.62 12.28
CA ARG A 437 -10.06 18.27 13.41
C ARG A 437 -10.80 19.52 13.86
N ARG A 438 -11.23 20.37 12.91
CA ARG A 438 -11.98 21.60 13.22
C ARG A 438 -13.29 21.27 13.93
N TYR A 439 -14.05 20.32 13.42
CA TYR A 439 -15.29 19.87 14.04
C TYR A 439 -15.07 19.34 15.47
N MET A 440 -14.06 18.48 15.66
CA MET A 440 -13.73 17.90 16.95
C MET A 440 -13.30 18.95 17.99
N ALA A 441 -12.66 20.04 17.56
CA ALA A 441 -12.27 21.15 18.43
C ALA A 441 -13.47 21.96 18.94
N GLU A 442 -14.52 22.10 18.13
CA GLU A 442 -15.74 22.85 18.47
C GLU A 442 -16.73 21.99 19.29
N MET A 443 -16.87 20.71 18.94
CA MET A 443 -17.80 19.78 19.59
C MET A 443 -17.07 18.52 20.09
N PRO A 444 -16.39 18.57 21.26
CA PRO A 444 -15.71 17.41 21.80
C PRO A 444 -16.72 16.33 22.22
N GLY A 445 -16.66 15.18 21.55
CA GLY A 445 -17.46 14.01 21.86
C GLY A 445 -16.96 13.23 23.08
N ARG A 446 -17.69 12.17 23.46
CA ARG A 446 -17.35 11.33 24.62
C ARG A 446 -16.04 10.55 24.43
N ASP A 447 -15.79 10.09 23.20
CA ASP A 447 -14.61 9.30 22.82
C ASP A 447 -13.56 10.14 22.07
N PHE A 448 -13.54 11.45 22.33
CA PHE A 448 -12.70 12.45 21.65
C PHE A 448 -11.22 12.01 21.55
N CYS A 449 -10.62 11.55 22.65
CA CYS A 449 -9.20 11.18 22.66
C CYS A 449 -8.92 9.91 21.84
N ALA A 450 -9.83 8.93 21.88
CA ALA A 450 -9.67 7.69 21.12
C ALA A 450 -9.73 7.97 19.62
N GLU A 451 -10.68 8.79 19.19
CA GLU A 451 -10.80 9.20 17.79
C GLU A 451 -9.61 10.05 17.34
N ALA A 452 -9.18 11.04 18.13
CA ALA A 452 -8.04 11.88 17.78
C ALA A 452 -6.74 11.04 17.67
N SER A 453 -6.57 10.04 18.54
CA SER A 453 -5.47 9.08 18.45
C SER A 453 -5.55 8.24 17.17
N ALA A 454 -6.73 7.76 16.80
CA ALA A 454 -6.94 7.04 15.54
C ALA A 454 -6.59 7.92 14.33
N CYS A 455 -7.02 9.18 14.29
CA CYS A 455 -6.65 10.14 13.24
C CYS A 455 -5.12 10.33 13.15
N CYS A 456 -4.41 10.44 14.27
CA CYS A 456 -2.94 10.50 14.27
C CYS A 456 -2.31 9.26 13.64
N LEU A 457 -2.79 8.06 13.98
CA LEU A 457 -2.28 6.81 13.42
C LEU A 457 -2.60 6.70 11.91
N GLN A 458 -3.79 7.10 11.49
CA GLN A 458 -4.18 7.12 10.08
C GLN A 458 -3.33 8.11 9.27
N LEU A 459 -3.09 9.31 9.79
CA LEU A 459 -2.19 10.30 9.15
C LEU A 459 -0.74 9.80 9.04
N LYS A 460 -0.26 8.95 9.97
CA LYS A 460 1.06 8.29 9.81
C LYS A 460 1.09 7.34 8.62
N VAL A 461 0.00 6.64 8.33
CA VAL A 461 -0.13 5.81 7.11
C VAL A 461 -0.08 6.71 5.87
N VAL A 462 -0.81 7.83 5.87
CA VAL A 462 -0.77 8.83 4.78
C VAL A 462 0.67 9.30 4.54
N ILE A 463 1.40 9.69 5.59
CA ILE A 463 2.81 10.10 5.51
C ILE A 463 3.69 9.01 4.88
N ARG A 464 3.48 7.72 5.25
CA ARG A 464 4.22 6.61 4.66
C ARG A 464 3.97 6.48 3.15
N ARG A 465 2.71 6.66 2.70
CA ARG A 465 2.33 6.64 1.27
C ARG A 465 2.93 7.83 0.51
N VAL A 466 2.87 9.03 1.06
CA VAL A 466 3.52 10.24 0.51
C VAL A 466 5.02 10.02 0.32
N ARG A 467 5.72 9.48 1.33
CA ARG A 467 7.15 9.13 1.22
C ARG A 467 7.44 8.09 0.15
N GLY A 468 6.52 7.15 -0.08
CA GLY A 468 6.61 6.21 -1.20
C GLY A 468 6.67 6.93 -2.53
N LEU A 469 5.69 7.80 -2.78
CA LEU A 469 5.61 8.62 -4.00
C LEU A 469 6.80 9.57 -4.16
N GLN A 470 7.25 10.24 -3.10
CA GLN A 470 8.45 11.11 -3.15
C GLN A 470 9.69 10.35 -3.63
N ARG A 471 9.90 9.11 -3.15
CA ARG A 471 11.02 8.26 -3.62
C ARG A 471 10.86 7.88 -5.09
N THR A 472 9.64 7.58 -5.51
CA THR A 472 9.33 7.24 -6.91
C THR A 472 9.57 8.42 -7.85
N ILE A 473 9.12 9.64 -7.50
CA ILE A 473 9.33 10.82 -8.34
C ILE A 473 10.81 11.16 -8.46
N ARG A 474 11.59 11.06 -7.37
CA ARG A 474 13.05 11.28 -7.42
C ARG A 474 13.76 10.30 -8.35
N ARG A 475 13.33 9.04 -8.38
CA ARG A 475 13.85 8.05 -9.34
C ARG A 475 13.42 8.35 -10.77
N PHE A 476 12.15 8.68 -10.97
CA PHE A 476 11.60 8.99 -12.29
C PHE A 476 12.22 10.25 -12.91
N GLY A 477 12.44 11.30 -12.11
CA GLY A 477 13.13 12.53 -12.55
C GLY A 477 14.63 12.37 -12.79
N GLY A 478 15.25 11.30 -12.27
CA GLY A 478 16.67 11.00 -12.50
C GLY A 478 16.93 10.20 -13.79
N ASP A 479 15.90 9.66 -14.44
CA ASP A 479 16.05 8.87 -15.67
C ASP A 479 16.14 9.80 -16.91
N PRO A 480 17.19 9.69 -17.74
CA PRO A 480 17.35 10.52 -18.95
C PRO A 480 16.20 10.35 -19.96
N ASP A 481 15.53 9.18 -20.01
CA ASP A 481 14.47 8.91 -20.99
C ASP A 481 13.19 9.72 -20.73
N PHE A 482 12.96 10.17 -19.50
CA PHE A 482 11.77 10.95 -19.11
C PHE A 482 12.07 12.40 -18.72
N SER A 483 13.26 12.66 -18.15
CA SER A 483 13.57 13.93 -17.49
C SER A 483 13.58 15.15 -18.43
N ALA A 484 13.88 15.00 -19.72
CA ALA A 484 13.98 16.14 -20.64
C ALA A 484 12.63 16.86 -20.89
N GLU A 485 11.53 16.11 -20.95
CA GLU A 485 10.20 16.64 -21.29
C GLU A 485 9.28 16.83 -20.08
N LEU A 486 9.48 16.02 -19.03
CA LEU A 486 8.60 15.96 -17.86
C LEU A 486 9.15 16.67 -16.62
N ALA A 487 10.42 17.13 -16.60
CA ALA A 487 11.05 17.69 -15.40
C ALA A 487 10.20 18.74 -14.66
N GLY A 488 9.60 19.70 -15.38
CA GLY A 488 8.77 20.73 -14.76
C GLY A 488 7.50 20.18 -14.11
N TYR A 489 6.87 19.16 -14.72
CA TYR A 489 5.69 18.51 -14.18
C TYR A 489 6.01 17.65 -12.96
N LEU A 490 7.15 16.96 -12.99
CA LEU A 490 7.61 16.14 -11.87
C LEU A 490 8.02 16.98 -10.68
N GLN A 491 8.61 18.15 -10.93
CA GLN A 491 8.94 19.11 -9.88
C GLN A 491 7.67 19.63 -9.19
N ASP A 492 6.63 19.98 -9.96
CA ASP A 492 5.34 20.43 -9.41
C ASP A 492 4.69 19.36 -8.52
N VAL A 493 4.68 18.10 -8.95
CA VAL A 493 4.15 17.01 -8.11
C VAL A 493 5.04 16.70 -6.91
N ALA A 494 6.37 16.85 -7.03
CA ALA A 494 7.27 16.74 -5.89
C ALA A 494 6.98 17.81 -4.83
N GLU A 495 6.78 19.07 -5.26
CA GLU A 495 6.39 20.18 -4.38
C GLU A 495 5.05 19.91 -3.70
N HIS A 496 4.03 19.49 -4.45
CA HIS A 496 2.73 19.10 -3.89
C HIS A 496 2.80 17.93 -2.89
N LEU A 497 3.73 16.99 -3.07
CA LEU A 497 3.96 15.91 -2.11
C LEU A 497 4.71 16.38 -0.86
N ASP A 498 5.66 17.29 -1.01
CA ASP A 498 6.37 17.91 0.12
C ASP A 498 5.39 18.72 0.98
N GLU A 499 4.53 19.53 0.35
CA GLU A 499 3.44 20.24 1.02
C GLU A 499 2.48 19.27 1.73
N ALA A 500 2.06 18.19 1.06
CA ALA A 500 1.21 17.17 1.67
C ALA A 500 1.88 16.47 2.86
N HIS A 501 3.19 16.25 2.81
CA HIS A 501 3.96 15.69 3.91
C HIS A 501 3.95 16.61 5.13
N GLU A 502 4.25 17.89 4.92
CA GLU A 502 4.27 18.92 5.95
C GLU A 502 2.87 19.12 6.56
N ASP A 503 1.83 19.22 5.74
CA ASP A 503 0.45 19.38 6.20
C ASP A 503 -0.02 18.19 7.03
N ALA A 504 0.28 16.96 6.61
CA ALA A 504 -0.04 15.77 7.37
C ALA A 504 0.70 15.73 8.72
N ALA A 505 1.98 16.09 8.75
CA ALA A 505 2.77 16.18 9.98
C ALA A 505 2.22 17.26 10.93
N ASN A 506 1.93 18.45 10.40
CA ASN A 506 1.32 19.55 11.14
C ASN A 506 -0.05 19.18 11.70
N LEU A 507 -0.85 18.39 10.99
CA LEU A 507 -2.13 17.89 11.49
C LEU A 507 -1.95 16.92 12.66
N ILE A 508 -0.96 16.02 12.61
CA ILE A 508 -0.64 15.13 13.74
C ILE A 508 -0.32 15.95 14.98
N GLU A 509 0.57 16.95 14.87
CA GLU A 509 0.92 17.83 15.99
C GLU A 509 -0.30 18.60 16.55
N LYS A 510 -1.18 19.06 15.66
CA LYS A 510 -2.42 19.74 16.08
C LYS A 510 -3.39 18.79 16.78
N PHE A 511 -3.51 17.55 16.32
CA PHE A 511 -4.33 16.54 17.00
C PHE A 511 -3.75 16.19 18.39
N THR A 512 -2.43 16.03 18.51
CA THR A 512 -1.79 15.81 19.81
C THR A 512 -1.99 16.98 20.76
N ALA A 513 -1.84 18.21 20.29
CA ALA A 513 -2.06 19.41 21.10
C ALA A 513 -3.51 19.51 21.62
N ILE A 514 -4.53 19.19 20.81
CA ILE A 514 -5.92 19.22 21.27
C ILE A 514 -6.19 18.07 22.26
N MET A 515 -5.60 16.89 22.07
CA MET A 515 -5.69 15.79 23.05
C MET A 515 -5.09 16.18 24.40
N GLU A 516 -3.91 16.79 24.41
CA GLU A 516 -3.26 17.27 25.63
C GLU A 516 -4.08 18.37 26.32
N ALA A 517 -4.60 19.33 25.54
CA ALA A 517 -5.50 20.37 26.07
C ALA A 517 -6.77 19.78 26.69
N HIS A 518 -7.34 18.75 26.07
CA HIS A 518 -8.52 18.04 26.59
C HIS A 518 -8.19 17.27 27.89
N HIS A 519 -7.05 16.57 27.94
CA HIS A 519 -6.58 15.90 29.15
C HIS A 519 -6.39 16.88 30.31
N HIS A 520 -5.69 17.99 30.09
CA HIS A 520 -5.52 19.02 31.12
C HIS A 520 -6.84 19.67 31.55
N ALA A 521 -7.80 19.83 30.63
CA ALA A 521 -9.13 20.31 30.99
C ALA A 521 -9.89 19.32 31.89
N MET A 522 -9.72 18.01 31.67
CA MET A 522 -10.29 16.95 32.52
C MET A 522 -9.61 16.90 33.89
N GLU A 523 -8.28 16.94 33.94
CA GLU A 523 -7.52 17.00 35.20
C GLU A 523 -7.94 18.20 36.06
N ARG A 524 -8.13 19.38 35.44
CA ARG A 524 -8.63 20.57 36.14
C ARG A 524 -10.05 20.39 36.68
N LYS A 525 -10.92 19.64 36.00
CA LYS A 525 -12.27 19.34 36.49
C LYS A 525 -12.21 18.38 37.67
N ASP A 526 -11.42 17.32 37.57
CA ASP A 526 -11.23 16.35 38.64
C ASP A 526 -10.64 17.00 39.90
N GLU A 527 -9.65 17.87 39.73
CA GLU A 527 -9.05 18.62 40.83
C GLU A 527 -10.08 19.54 41.50
N LYS A 528 -10.90 20.26 40.73
CA LYS A 528 -12.01 21.06 41.31
C LYS A 528 -13.02 20.21 42.06
N VAL A 529 -13.36 19.02 41.55
CA VAL A 529 -14.25 18.09 42.25
C VAL A 529 -13.62 17.63 43.56
N ARG A 530 -12.34 17.26 43.56
CA ARG A 530 -11.59 16.88 44.78
C ARG A 530 -11.51 18.03 45.79
N GLN A 531 -11.29 19.26 45.35
CA GLN A 531 -11.30 20.43 46.21
C GLN A 531 -12.68 20.65 46.83
N HIS A 532 -13.76 20.57 46.04
CA HIS A 532 -15.12 20.70 46.55
C HIS A 532 -15.49 19.60 47.55
N THR A 533 -15.04 18.36 47.34
CA THR A 533 -15.29 17.28 48.31
C THR A 533 -14.47 17.48 49.58
N ALA A 534 -13.20 17.88 49.49
CA ALA A 534 -12.36 18.21 50.63
C ALA A 534 -12.96 19.37 51.46
N ASP A 535 -13.46 20.43 50.82
CA ASP A 535 -14.12 21.54 51.50
C ASP A 535 -15.38 21.11 52.25
N ARG A 536 -16.19 20.22 51.64
CA ARG A 536 -17.37 19.65 52.30
C ARG A 536 -17.00 18.78 53.48
N LEU A 537 -15.95 17.95 53.34
CA LEU A 537 -15.42 17.14 54.43
C LEU A 537 -14.92 18.02 55.58
N ASN A 538 -14.12 19.05 55.29
CA ASN A 538 -13.63 20.00 56.29
C ASN A 538 -14.78 20.69 57.03
N LYS A 539 -15.80 21.18 56.30
CA LYS A 539 -17.01 21.78 56.92
C LYS A 539 -17.74 20.78 57.81
N THR A 540 -17.91 19.55 57.37
CA THR A 540 -18.59 18.49 58.13
C THR A 540 -17.81 18.15 59.40
N LEU A 541 -16.49 18.02 59.30
CA LEU A 541 -15.60 17.82 60.45
C LEU A 541 -15.71 18.98 61.44
N THR A 542 -15.67 20.23 60.97
CA THR A 542 -15.84 21.39 61.85
C THR A 542 -17.17 21.36 62.59
N ILE A 543 -18.28 21.05 61.91
CA ILE A 543 -19.61 20.97 62.54
C ILE A 543 -19.63 19.87 63.61
N LEU A 544 -19.10 18.68 63.27
CA LEU A 544 -19.03 17.57 64.21
C LEU A 544 -18.18 17.92 65.44
N THR A 545 -17.00 18.50 65.25
CA THR A 545 -16.09 18.91 66.32
C THR A 545 -16.71 19.97 67.23
N VAL A 546 -17.39 20.98 66.67
CA VAL A 546 -18.11 21.98 67.46
C VAL A 546 -19.21 21.32 68.31
N GLY A 547 -19.96 20.37 67.74
CA GLY A 547 -20.94 19.59 68.49
C GLY A 547 -20.30 18.80 69.64
N THR A 548 -19.22 18.07 69.37
CA THR A 548 -18.48 17.29 70.38
C THR A 548 -17.91 18.17 71.49
N PHE A 549 -17.37 19.35 71.16
CA PHE A 549 -16.83 20.28 72.14
C PHE A 549 -17.88 20.78 73.14
N ILE A 550 -19.13 20.97 72.69
CA ILE A 550 -20.24 21.40 73.56
C ILE A 550 -20.77 20.23 74.39
N PHE A 551 -20.95 19.05 73.79
CA PHE A 551 -21.64 17.94 74.45
C PHE A 551 -20.74 17.00 75.26
N ALA A 552 -19.46 16.81 74.91
CA ALA A 552 -18.62 15.83 75.60
C ALA A 552 -18.40 16.16 77.09
N PRO A 553 -18.14 17.41 77.51
CA PRO A 553 -18.02 17.74 78.93
C PRO A 553 -19.36 17.62 79.68
N MET A 554 -20.47 17.97 79.01
CA MET A 554 -21.82 17.79 79.56
C MET A 554 -22.15 16.30 79.79
N GLN A 555 -21.83 15.45 78.80
CA GLN A 555 -21.98 14.00 78.90
C GLN A 555 -21.09 13.42 80.01
N PHE A 556 -19.85 13.88 80.13
CA PHE A 556 -18.95 13.48 81.22
C PHE A 556 -19.55 13.84 82.58
N MET A 557 -20.05 15.07 82.76
CA MET A 557 -20.71 15.48 84.00
C MET A 557 -21.96 14.64 84.30
N ALA A 558 -22.85 14.44 83.33
CA ALA A 558 -24.02 13.59 83.49
C ALA A 558 -23.64 12.15 83.81
N GLY A 559 -22.55 11.63 83.21
CA GLY A 559 -21.98 10.32 83.51
C GLY A 559 -21.47 10.24 84.95
N VAL A 560 -20.71 11.23 85.43
CA VAL A 560 -20.20 11.28 86.80
C VAL A 560 -21.34 11.24 87.83
N TYR A 561 -22.36 12.06 87.64
CA TYR A 561 -23.53 12.11 88.53
C TYR A 561 -24.54 10.95 88.28
N GLY A 562 -24.37 10.18 87.21
CA GLY A 562 -25.15 8.98 86.91
C GLY A 562 -24.52 7.68 87.43
N MET A 563 -23.32 7.74 88.02
CA MET A 563 -22.65 6.58 88.61
C MET A 563 -23.17 6.29 90.03
N ASN A 564 -23.26 5.00 90.35
CA ASN A 564 -23.70 4.54 91.67
C ASN A 564 -22.50 4.39 92.62
N PHE A 565 -22.10 5.46 93.28
CA PHE A 565 -21.07 5.42 94.32
C PHE A 565 -21.68 5.21 95.70
N VAL A 566 -21.55 4.02 96.27
CA VAL A 566 -22.11 3.64 97.58
C VAL A 566 -20.99 3.14 98.51
N ASN A 567 -20.95 3.63 99.75
CA ASN A 567 -20.04 3.14 100.79
C ASN A 567 -20.55 1.82 101.41
N GLU A 568 -19.70 1.05 102.10
CA GLU A 568 -20.06 -0.23 102.77
C GLU A 568 -21.29 -0.11 103.70
N ASN A 569 -21.61 1.10 104.18
CA ASN A 569 -22.77 1.39 105.03
C ASN A 569 -24.06 1.77 104.28
N GLY A 570 -24.13 1.59 102.95
CA GLY A 570 -25.31 1.86 102.13
C GLY A 570 -25.63 3.34 101.86
N ARG A 571 -24.77 4.28 102.30
CA ARG A 571 -24.92 5.72 102.01
C ARG A 571 -24.13 6.10 100.75
N PRO A 572 -24.68 6.97 99.88
CA PRO A 572 -23.96 7.43 98.70
C PRO A 572 -22.68 8.18 99.11
N THR A 573 -21.56 7.87 98.47
CA THR A 573 -20.23 8.41 98.78
C THR A 573 -20.06 9.86 98.33
N MET A 574 -20.86 10.31 97.35
CA MET A 574 -20.88 11.68 96.85
C MET A 574 -21.71 12.59 97.77
N PRO A 575 -21.09 13.53 98.51
CA PRO A 575 -21.79 14.38 99.47
C PRO A 575 -22.80 15.33 98.80
N GLU A 576 -22.62 15.67 97.52
CA GLU A 576 -23.47 16.60 96.76
C GLU A 576 -24.88 16.04 96.48
N LEU A 577 -25.04 14.70 96.43
CA LEU A 577 -26.34 14.05 96.20
C LEU A 577 -27.29 14.18 97.40
N LEU A 578 -26.76 14.43 98.60
CA LEU A 578 -27.54 14.52 99.84
C LEU A 578 -28.07 15.95 100.09
N TRP A 579 -27.73 16.92 99.24
CA TRP A 579 -28.22 18.29 99.36
C TRP A 579 -29.66 18.42 98.86
N ASN A 580 -30.52 19.08 99.63
CA ASN A 580 -31.94 19.26 99.29
C ASN A 580 -32.16 19.94 97.91
N ASN A 581 -31.22 20.77 97.46
CA ASN A 581 -31.25 21.47 96.17
C ASN A 581 -30.14 21.01 95.19
N GLY A 582 -29.50 19.86 95.44
CA GLY A 582 -28.37 19.38 94.63
C GLY A 582 -28.73 19.18 93.14
N TYR A 583 -29.93 18.65 92.88
CA TYR A 583 -30.45 18.48 91.51
C TYR A 583 -30.65 19.82 90.77
N LEU A 584 -31.15 20.83 91.47
CA LEU A 584 -31.34 22.18 90.92
C LEU A 584 -29.98 22.83 90.61
N LEU A 585 -29.01 22.71 91.53
CA LEU A 585 -27.66 23.24 91.37
C LEU A 585 -26.95 22.61 90.16
N PHE A 586 -27.11 21.30 89.95
CA PHE A 586 -26.60 20.59 88.77
C PHE A 586 -27.15 21.19 87.46
N TRP A 587 -28.46 21.39 87.34
CA TRP A 587 -29.05 22.00 86.15
C TRP A 587 -28.61 23.45 85.92
N ILE A 588 -28.45 24.25 86.98
CA ILE A 588 -27.92 25.62 86.87
C ILE A 588 -26.47 25.59 86.34
N LEU A 589 -25.65 24.64 86.81
CA LEU A 589 -24.27 24.49 86.33
C LEU A 589 -24.26 24.06 84.85
N ILE A 590 -25.04 23.06 84.47
CA ILE A 590 -25.14 22.59 83.07
C ILE A 590 -25.65 23.68 82.13
N LEU A 591 -26.70 24.41 82.52
CA LEU A 591 -27.26 25.49 81.71
C LEU A 591 -26.30 26.69 81.62
N SER A 592 -25.61 27.03 82.71
CA SER A 592 -24.60 28.10 82.67
C SER A 592 -23.40 27.72 81.80
N TYR A 593 -22.92 26.48 81.89
CA TYR A 593 -21.88 25.95 81.00
C TYR A 593 -22.31 25.98 79.53
N LEU A 594 -23.54 25.54 79.22
CA LEU A 594 -24.08 25.58 77.87
C LEU A 594 -24.19 27.02 77.34
N ALA A 595 -24.66 27.95 78.16
CA ALA A 595 -24.75 29.36 77.79
C ALA A 595 -23.37 29.97 77.50
N VAL A 596 -22.36 29.67 78.34
CA VAL A 596 -20.99 30.16 78.15
C VAL A 596 -20.35 29.58 76.88
N THR A 597 -20.48 28.26 76.66
CA THR A 597 -19.89 27.60 75.49
C THR A 597 -20.56 28.03 74.18
N ILE A 598 -21.89 28.15 74.14
CA ILE A 598 -22.60 28.68 72.97
C ILE A 598 -22.20 30.15 72.71
N CYS A 599 -22.13 30.99 73.74
CA CYS A 599 -21.69 32.37 73.61
C CYS A 599 -20.25 32.45 73.07
N PHE A 600 -19.36 31.59 73.56
CA PHE A 600 -17.98 31.51 73.08
C PHE A 600 -17.90 31.06 71.62
N VAL A 601 -18.58 29.98 71.24
CA VAL A 601 -18.60 29.45 69.87
C VAL A 601 -19.21 30.45 68.89
N THR A 602 -20.32 31.10 69.26
CA THR A 602 -20.96 32.12 68.41
C THR A 602 -20.05 33.32 68.22
N ARG A 603 -19.42 33.83 69.29
CA ARG A 603 -18.45 34.94 69.20
C ARG A 603 -17.23 34.56 68.37
N TRP A 604 -16.70 33.35 68.53
CA TRP A 604 -15.60 32.83 67.72
C TRP A 604 -16.00 32.73 66.24
N TYR A 605 -17.18 32.18 65.94
CA TYR A 605 -17.70 32.08 64.57
C TYR A 605 -17.87 33.45 63.92
N PHE A 606 -18.47 34.41 64.61
CA PHE A 606 -18.61 35.79 64.09
C PHE A 606 -17.26 36.47 63.87
N ARG A 607 -16.26 36.20 64.72
CA ARG A 607 -14.91 36.73 64.55
C ARG A 607 -14.24 36.16 63.29
N VAL A 608 -14.26 34.83 63.12
CA VAL A 608 -13.69 34.16 61.94
C VAL A 608 -14.38 34.60 60.66
N LYS A 609 -15.71 34.74 60.68
CA LYS A 609 -16.48 35.23 59.53
C LYS A 609 -16.06 36.67 59.16
N ARG A 610 -15.86 37.55 60.14
CA ARG A 610 -15.46 38.93 59.88
C ARG A 610 -14.07 39.02 59.27
N GLU A 611 -13.12 38.23 59.78
CA GLU A 611 -11.76 38.13 59.22
C GLU A 611 -11.79 37.66 57.75
N SER A 612 -12.63 36.66 57.41
CA SER A 612 -12.79 36.22 56.02
C SER A 612 -13.43 37.25 55.07
N GLU A 613 -14.35 38.09 55.58
CA GLU A 613 -14.99 39.15 54.80
C GLU A 613 -14.06 40.35 54.58
N GLU A 614 -13.19 40.64 55.55
CA GLU A 614 -12.14 41.67 55.45
C GLU A 614 -11.07 41.26 54.41
N GLU A 615 -10.62 39.99 54.41
CA GLU A 615 -9.69 39.46 53.40
C GLU A 615 -10.29 39.45 51.98
N ALA A 616 -11.55 39.07 51.83
CA ALA A 616 -12.25 39.08 50.54
C ALA A 616 -12.42 40.49 49.95
N ARG A 617 -12.54 41.53 50.79
CA ARG A 617 -12.58 42.93 50.34
C ARG A 617 -11.18 43.46 49.99
N GLY A 618 -10.15 43.09 50.75
CA GLY A 618 -8.77 43.50 50.50
C GLY A 618 -8.16 42.96 49.21
N GLY A 619 -8.56 41.76 48.76
CA GLY A 619 -8.06 41.13 47.53
C GLY A 619 -8.62 41.69 46.21
N SER A 620 -9.49 42.71 46.25
CA SER A 620 -10.17 43.29 45.08
C SER A 620 -9.64 44.68 44.65
N ALA A 621 -8.59 45.19 45.29
CA ALA A 621 -7.91 46.40 44.83
C ALA A 621 -6.89 46.08 43.73
N PRO A 622 -6.94 46.72 42.54
CA PRO A 622 -5.96 46.47 41.49
C PRO A 622 -4.60 47.00 41.95
N ALA A 623 -3.55 46.19 41.79
CA ALA A 623 -2.19 46.68 41.76
C ALA A 623 -2.06 47.65 40.57
N GLY A 624 -2.05 48.96 40.83
CA GLY A 624 -1.91 49.98 39.82
C GLY A 624 -1.67 51.35 40.42
N CYS A 625 -0.49 51.91 40.12
CA CYS A 625 -0.01 53.26 40.42
C CYS A 625 0.27 53.59 41.90
N ASP A 626 1.55 53.56 42.27
CA ASP A 626 2.24 54.83 42.48
C ASP A 626 3.73 54.69 42.14
N MET A 627 4.13 55.56 41.22
CA MET A 627 5.51 55.84 40.80
C MET A 627 6.01 57.02 41.66
N LEU A 628 7.31 57.01 41.96
CA LEU A 628 8.16 58.13 42.44
C LEU A 628 8.10 58.45 43.95
N VAL A 629 9.19 58.16 44.68
CA VAL A 629 10.41 58.99 44.74
C VAL A 629 11.64 58.09 44.76
#